data_AF-A2F8A8-F1
#
_entry.id   AF-A2F8A8-F1
#
_cell.length_a   1.000
_cell.length_b   1.000
_cell.length_c   1.000
_cell.angle_alpha   90.00
_cell.angle_beta   90.00
_cell.angle_gamma   90.00
#
_symmetry.space_group_name_H-M   'P 1'
#
loop_
_entity.id
_entity.type
_entity.pdbx_description
1 polymer ?
#
loop_
_entity_poly.entity_id
_entity_poly.type
_entity_poly.pdbx_seq_one_letter_code
_entity_poly.pdbx_strand_id
1 'polypeptide(L)'
;MSDQDINTNKYFELRSVYACYIDSYNALYQLKTNYVEDLDSIYKMIKTNLIDSNKYPPSKLIRNILNIITYNNRYAKSYLALAKLISDDCQVNEATCINTISNYLFYKQFGIKLDKYNDFENIKLENLEIHSENTIYKAIMYNDLERFIQFTESEIFNKYQYLKSSLYQASSHGYSLLDLCCYHGAVDCFIIVII
;
A
#
# COMPACT_ATOMS: atom_id res chain seq x y z
N MET A 1 20.50 29.98 -18.98
CA MET A 1 20.18 28.96 -17.96
C MET A 1 20.50 29.59 -16.62
N SER A 2 19.51 29.81 -15.76
CA SER A 2 19.78 30.40 -14.44
C SER A 2 20.26 29.30 -13.52
N ASP A 3 21.56 29.27 -13.25
CA ASP A 3 22.12 28.60 -12.08
C ASP A 3 21.67 29.37 -10.84
N GLN A 4 20.42 29.14 -10.43
CA GLN A 4 20.02 29.45 -9.07
C GLN A 4 20.70 28.39 -8.20
N ASP A 5 21.74 28.79 -7.47
CA ASP A 5 22.26 28.07 -6.31
C ASP A 5 21.07 27.78 -5.39
N ILE A 6 20.47 26.60 -5.56
CA ILE A 6 19.50 26.06 -4.61
C ILE A 6 20.30 26.01 -3.31
N ASN A 7 19.84 26.77 -2.30
CA ASN A 7 20.45 26.83 -0.99
C ASN A 7 20.34 25.44 -0.32
N THR A 8 21.22 24.55 -0.75
CA THR A 8 21.35 23.14 -0.38
C THR A 8 21.53 22.99 1.12
N ASN A 9 22.13 23.99 1.76
CA ASN A 9 22.36 24.02 3.20
C ASN A 9 21.04 23.98 4.00
N LYS A 10 20.03 24.76 3.61
CA LYS A 10 18.70 24.75 4.28
C LYS A 10 17.98 23.40 4.14
N TYR A 11 18.14 22.72 3.00
CA TYR A 11 17.54 21.39 2.80
C TYR A 11 18.18 20.36 3.74
N PHE A 12 19.52 20.34 3.85
CA PHE A 12 20.21 19.40 4.73
C PHE A 12 19.89 19.65 6.20
N GLU A 13 19.81 20.92 6.62
CA GLU A 13 19.38 21.29 7.96
C GLU A 13 17.97 20.78 8.27
N LEU A 14 16.98 21.06 7.41
CA LEU A 14 15.61 20.58 7.61
C LEU A 14 15.51 19.06 7.58
N ARG A 15 16.21 18.40 6.64
CA ARG A 15 16.23 16.93 6.57
C ARG A 15 16.79 16.31 7.84
N SER A 16 17.84 16.90 8.41
CA SER A 16 18.44 16.44 9.67
C SER A 16 17.44 16.57 10.84
N VAL A 17 16.75 17.71 10.94
CA VAL A 17 15.73 17.95 12.00
C VAL A 17 14.57 16.95 11.92
N TYR A 18 14.17 16.55 10.71
CA TYR A 18 13.07 15.62 10.47
C TYR A 18 13.51 14.19 10.13
N ALA A 19 14.78 13.84 10.32
CA ALA A 19 15.36 12.58 9.87
C ALA A 19 14.53 11.37 10.36
N CYS A 20 14.26 11.30 11.68
CA CYS A 20 13.44 10.22 12.26
C CYS A 20 12.06 10.08 11.60
N TYR A 21 11.40 11.20 11.26
CA TYR A 21 10.10 11.17 10.60
C TYR A 21 10.21 10.66 9.16
N ILE A 22 11.16 11.22 8.40
CA ILE A 22 11.43 10.87 7.01
C ILE A 22 11.79 9.38 6.91
N ASP A 23 12.69 8.91 7.76
CA ASP A 23 13.17 7.52 7.75
C ASP A 23 12.06 6.55 8.13
N SER A 24 11.20 6.91 9.10
CA SER A 24 10.04 6.10 9.49
C SER A 24 9.03 5.95 8.34
N TYR A 25 8.72 7.04 7.64
CA TYR A 25 7.81 6.98 6.49
C TYR A 25 8.45 6.32 5.27
N ASN A 26 9.76 6.51 5.05
CA ASN A 26 10.47 5.79 3.99
C ASN A 26 10.38 4.28 4.21
N ALA A 27 10.59 3.78 5.43
CA ALA A 27 10.44 2.37 5.73
C ALA A 27 9.00 1.87 5.51
N LEU A 28 8.00 2.67 5.88
CA LEU A 28 6.59 2.34 5.64
C LEU A 28 6.27 2.23 4.14
N TYR A 29 6.68 3.20 3.32
CA TYR A 29 6.41 3.20 1.88
C TYR A 29 7.26 2.16 1.11
N GLN A 30 8.44 1.82 1.62
CA GLN A 30 9.34 0.83 1.01
C GLN A 30 9.20 -0.58 1.59
N LEU A 31 8.18 -0.82 2.42
CA LEU A 31 7.91 -2.12 3.01
C LEU A 31 7.76 -3.18 1.91
N LYS A 32 8.55 -4.25 2.01
CA LYS A 32 8.62 -5.34 1.03
C LYS A 32 8.47 -6.74 1.62
N THR A 33 7.89 -6.84 2.81
CA THR A 33 7.83 -8.08 3.58
C THR A 33 6.41 -8.39 4.04
N ASN A 34 6.08 -9.67 4.08
CA ASN A 34 4.90 -10.22 4.74
C ASN A 34 5.28 -11.05 5.98
N TYR A 35 6.57 -11.10 6.35
CA TYR A 35 7.08 -11.85 7.48
C TYR A 35 6.96 -11.04 8.77
N VAL A 36 6.57 -11.71 9.85
CA VAL A 36 6.29 -11.07 11.14
C VAL A 36 7.55 -10.47 11.76
N GLU A 37 8.69 -11.15 11.62
CA GLU A 37 9.97 -10.74 12.19
C GLU A 37 10.45 -9.39 11.63
N ASP A 38 10.27 -9.17 10.33
CA ASP A 38 10.63 -7.91 9.70
C ASP A 38 9.67 -6.78 10.14
N LEU A 39 8.39 -7.10 10.36
CA LEU A 39 7.40 -6.12 10.82
C LEU A 39 7.69 -5.62 12.24
N ASP A 40 8.22 -6.49 13.10
CA ASP A 40 8.64 -6.12 14.46
C ASP A 40 9.70 -5.00 14.45
N SER A 41 10.65 -5.07 13.51
CA SER A 41 11.69 -4.05 13.37
C SER A 41 11.11 -2.68 12.97
N ILE A 42 10.20 -2.70 11.99
CA ILE A 42 9.51 -1.51 11.49
C ILE A 42 8.63 -0.90 12.60
N TYR A 43 7.87 -1.74 13.31
CA TYR A 43 7.03 -1.31 14.42
C TYR A 43 7.84 -0.67 15.55
N LYS A 44 8.94 -1.31 16.00
CA LYS A 44 9.82 -0.74 17.03
C LYS A 44 10.37 0.63 16.62
N MET A 45 10.85 0.74 15.38
CA MET A 45 11.34 2.01 14.85
C MET A 45 10.26 3.09 14.85
N ILE A 46 9.05 2.76 14.36
CA ILE A 46 7.91 3.68 14.34
C ILE A 46 7.50 4.10 15.75
N LYS A 47 7.43 3.15 16.69
CA LYS A 47 7.06 3.39 18.08
C LYS A 47 8.02 4.38 18.73
N THR A 48 9.32 4.09 18.68
CA THR A 48 10.34 4.98 19.26
C THR A 48 10.37 6.36 18.58
N ASN A 49 10.31 6.40 17.25
CA ASN A 49 10.50 7.65 16.52
C ASN A 49 9.26 8.55 16.51
N LEU A 50 8.05 7.98 16.42
CA LEU A 50 6.80 8.71 16.18
C LEU A 50 5.85 8.74 17.38
N ILE A 51 5.81 7.67 18.17
CA ILE A 51 4.87 7.51 19.29
C ILE A 51 5.51 7.97 20.60
N ASP A 52 6.59 7.32 21.03
CA ASP A 52 7.25 7.56 22.33
C ASP A 52 7.87 8.95 22.42
N SER A 53 8.30 9.50 21.28
CA SER A 53 8.79 10.90 21.19
C SER A 53 7.68 11.95 21.36
N ASN A 54 6.43 11.52 21.52
CA ASN A 54 5.20 12.33 21.59
C ASN A 54 5.01 13.29 20.41
N LYS A 55 5.58 12.95 19.25
CA LYS A 55 5.56 13.81 18.05
C LYS A 55 4.33 13.58 17.18
N TYR A 56 3.69 12.40 17.24
CA TYR A 56 2.63 12.05 16.30
C TYR A 56 1.47 11.29 16.96
N PRO A 57 0.21 11.77 16.83
CA PRO A 57 -0.94 11.06 17.37
C PRO A 57 -1.09 9.65 16.79
N PRO A 58 -1.22 8.59 17.61
CA PRO A 58 -1.33 7.22 17.11
C PRO A 58 -2.51 6.98 16.16
N SER A 59 -3.66 7.65 16.37
CA SER A 59 -4.81 7.58 15.46
C SER A 59 -4.49 8.11 14.05
N LYS A 60 -3.71 9.20 13.95
CA LYS A 60 -3.25 9.73 12.66
C LYS A 60 -2.24 8.77 12.01
N LEU A 61 -1.40 8.12 12.80
CA LEU A 61 -0.42 7.15 12.29
C LEU A 61 -1.12 5.92 11.71
N ILE A 62 -2.08 5.35 12.43
CA ILE A 62 -2.92 4.23 11.97
C ILE A 62 -3.60 4.60 10.65
N ARG A 63 -4.22 5.79 10.58
CA ARG A 63 -4.81 6.30 9.34
C ARG A 63 -3.81 6.32 8.20
N ASN A 64 -2.62 6.88 8.43
CA ASN A 64 -1.63 7.01 7.38
C ASN A 64 -1.13 5.63 6.91
N ILE A 65 -0.84 4.71 7.82
CA ILE A 65 -0.45 3.33 7.51
C ILE A 65 -1.51 2.63 6.67
N LEU A 66 -2.78 2.71 7.06
CA LEU A 66 -3.88 2.09 6.33
C LEU A 66 -4.07 2.73 4.94
N ASN A 67 -3.84 4.04 4.81
CA ASN A 67 -3.92 4.73 3.52
C ASN A 67 -2.75 4.41 2.58
N ILE A 68 -1.65 3.82 3.05
CA ILE A 68 -0.54 3.35 2.19
C ILE A 68 -0.96 2.11 1.38
N ILE A 69 -1.92 1.32 1.87
CA ILE A 69 -2.32 0.05 1.25
C ILE A 69 -2.66 0.23 -0.24
N THR A 70 -3.36 1.30 -0.64
CA THR A 70 -3.73 1.52 -2.06
C THR A 70 -2.53 1.81 -2.98
N TYR A 71 -1.38 2.19 -2.42
CA TYR A 71 -0.14 2.48 -3.14
C TYR A 71 0.86 1.33 -3.11
N ASN A 72 0.71 0.39 -2.18
CA ASN A 72 1.58 -0.77 -2.04
C ASN A 72 0.77 -2.02 -1.63
N ASN A 73 -0.29 -2.31 -2.40
CA ASN A 73 -1.32 -3.30 -1.99
C ASN A 73 -0.81 -4.75 -1.95
N ARG A 74 0.36 -5.05 -2.54
CA ARG A 74 1.03 -6.35 -2.41
C ARG A 74 1.26 -6.74 -0.95
N TYR A 75 1.52 -5.76 -0.08
CA TYR A 75 1.83 -5.98 1.33
C TYR A 75 0.69 -5.50 2.25
N ALA A 76 -0.56 -5.50 1.76
CA ALA A 76 -1.72 -5.06 2.54
C ALA A 76 -1.80 -5.74 3.92
N LYS A 77 -1.54 -7.05 4.00
CA LYS A 77 -1.55 -7.82 5.26
C LYS A 77 -0.60 -7.24 6.31
N SER A 78 0.60 -6.84 5.89
CA SER A 78 1.61 -6.23 6.74
C SER A 78 1.17 -4.88 7.29
N TYR A 79 0.60 -4.03 6.45
CA TYR A 79 0.07 -2.74 6.89
C TYR A 79 -1.11 -2.90 7.86
N LEU A 80 -2.00 -3.86 7.61
CA LEU A 80 -3.11 -4.18 8.51
C LEU A 80 -2.60 -4.68 9.87
N ALA A 81 -1.58 -5.54 9.88
CA ALA A 81 -0.94 -6.01 11.11
C ALA A 81 -0.24 -4.87 11.88
N LEU A 82 0.52 -4.01 11.19
CA LEU A 82 1.15 -2.84 11.81
C LEU A 82 0.13 -1.88 12.43
N ALA A 83 -0.96 -1.60 11.71
CA ALA A 83 -2.05 -0.77 12.24
C ALA A 83 -2.70 -1.40 13.47
N LYS A 84 -2.86 -2.74 13.49
CA LYS A 84 -3.41 -3.46 14.65
C LYS A 84 -2.50 -3.40 15.86
N LEU A 85 -1.19 -3.61 15.67
CA LEU A 85 -0.20 -3.51 16.75
C LEU A 85 -0.23 -2.12 17.40
N ILE A 86 -0.28 -1.05 16.61
CA ILE A 86 -0.36 0.33 17.12
C ILE A 86 -1.71 0.59 17.80
N SER A 87 -2.81 0.11 17.23
CA SER A 87 -4.15 0.22 17.82
C SER A 87 -4.21 -0.42 19.20
N ASP A 88 -3.63 -1.60 19.37
CA ASP A 88 -3.63 -2.32 20.65
C ASP A 88 -2.72 -1.66 21.69
N ASP A 89 -1.48 -1.36 21.30
CA ASP A 89 -0.46 -0.81 22.20
C ASP A 89 -0.80 0.61 22.67
N CYS A 90 -1.42 1.42 21.80
CA CYS A 90 -1.86 2.78 22.14
C CYS A 90 -3.35 2.86 22.54
N GLN A 91 -4.06 1.73 22.61
CA GLN A 91 -5.50 1.65 22.92
C GLN A 91 -6.38 2.58 22.04
N VAL A 92 -6.05 2.66 20.74
CA VAL A 92 -6.80 3.47 19.77
C VAL A 92 -7.89 2.65 19.13
N ASN A 93 -9.14 3.02 19.43
CA ASN A 93 -10.32 2.33 18.92
C ASN A 93 -11.01 3.09 17.77
N GLU A 94 -10.53 4.29 17.44
CA GLU A 94 -11.14 5.16 16.43
C GLU A 94 -10.08 5.99 15.69
N ALA A 95 -10.21 6.05 14.37
CA ALA A 95 -9.40 6.89 13.50
C ALA A 95 -10.23 7.28 12.27
N THR A 96 -10.23 8.57 11.93
CA THR A 96 -11.05 9.15 10.85
C THR A 96 -10.25 9.38 9.58
N CYS A 97 -10.94 9.55 8.45
CA CYS A 97 -10.36 9.78 7.13
C CYS A 97 -9.49 8.61 6.64
N ILE A 98 -9.90 7.39 6.96
CA ILE A 98 -9.30 6.17 6.41
C ILE A 98 -9.95 5.89 5.05
N ASN A 99 -9.13 5.54 4.05
CA ASN A 99 -9.63 5.07 2.77
C ASN A 99 -10.58 3.88 3.01
N THR A 100 -11.74 3.89 2.34
CA THR A 100 -12.77 2.91 2.65
C THR A 100 -12.35 1.48 2.39
N ILE A 101 -11.58 1.19 1.35
CA ILE A 101 -11.11 -0.18 1.14
C ILE A 101 -10.21 -0.62 2.29
N SER A 102 -9.30 0.23 2.75
CA SER A 102 -8.39 -0.09 3.85
C SER A 102 -9.14 -0.30 5.17
N ASN A 103 -10.12 0.55 5.46
CA ASN A 103 -10.96 0.40 6.65
C ASN A 103 -11.82 -0.87 6.59
N TYR A 104 -12.37 -1.20 5.41
CA TYR A 104 -13.10 -2.44 5.18
C TYR A 104 -12.21 -3.67 5.36
N LEU A 105 -11.00 -3.68 4.80
CA LEU A 105 -10.04 -4.79 4.96
C LEU A 105 -9.66 -4.99 6.43
N PHE A 106 -9.42 -3.90 7.16
CA PHE A 106 -9.13 -3.95 8.59
C PHE A 106 -10.31 -4.52 9.39
N TYR A 107 -11.53 -4.04 9.12
CA TYR A 107 -12.75 -4.57 9.72
C TYR A 107 -12.94 -6.05 9.40
N LYS A 108 -12.78 -6.47 8.14
CA LYS A 108 -12.93 -7.87 7.72
C LYS A 108 -11.93 -8.79 8.42
N GLN A 109 -10.72 -8.32 8.68
CA GLN A 109 -9.66 -9.13 9.29
C GLN A 109 -9.76 -9.18 10.83
N PHE A 110 -10.13 -8.07 11.48
CA PHE A 110 -10.05 -7.95 12.95
C PHE A 110 -11.39 -7.69 13.65
N GLY A 111 -12.48 -7.46 12.90
CA GLY A 111 -13.80 -7.12 13.44
C GLY A 111 -13.91 -5.71 14.01
N ILE A 112 -12.89 -4.85 13.81
CA ILE A 112 -12.84 -3.50 14.37
C ILE A 112 -13.07 -2.49 13.26
N LYS A 113 -14.07 -1.63 13.43
CA LYS A 113 -14.36 -0.51 12.52
C LYS A 113 -13.73 0.77 13.08
N LEU A 114 -12.53 1.11 12.60
CA LEU A 114 -11.78 2.28 13.06
C LEU A 114 -12.42 3.60 12.61
N ASP A 115 -12.74 3.72 11.33
CA ASP A 115 -13.49 4.87 10.82
C ASP A 115 -14.99 4.53 10.80
N LYS A 116 -15.73 5.12 11.73
CA LYS A 116 -17.17 4.88 11.88
C LYS A 116 -17.99 5.51 10.76
N TYR A 117 -17.47 6.55 10.11
CA TYR A 117 -18.15 7.29 9.04
C TYR A 117 -18.15 6.55 7.71
N ASN A 118 -17.22 5.60 7.50
CA ASN A 118 -17.21 4.79 6.29
C ASN A 118 -18.39 3.83 6.31
N ASP A 119 -19.27 3.98 5.34
CA ASP A 119 -20.35 3.04 5.11
C ASP A 119 -19.87 1.91 4.21
N PHE A 120 -19.90 0.67 4.71
CA PHE A 120 -19.49 -0.50 3.94
C PHE A 120 -20.63 -1.02 3.05
N GLU A 121 -21.90 -0.78 3.40
CA GLU A 121 -23.07 -1.33 2.69
C GLU A 121 -23.31 -0.62 1.35
N ASN A 122 -23.02 0.68 1.31
CA ASN A 122 -23.24 1.51 0.13
C ASN A 122 -22.10 1.44 -0.91
N ILE A 123 -21.02 0.70 -0.64
CA ILE A 123 -19.85 0.66 -1.51
C ILE A 123 -19.82 -0.66 -2.27
N LYS A 124 -20.04 -0.56 -3.58
CA LYS A 124 -19.66 -1.62 -4.51
C LYS A 124 -18.14 -1.73 -4.50
N LEU A 125 -17.59 -2.56 -3.63
CA LEU A 125 -16.18 -2.89 -3.62
C LEU A 125 -15.91 -3.79 -4.83
N GLU A 126 -15.27 -3.22 -5.86
CA GLU A 126 -15.04 -3.90 -7.12
C GLU A 126 -13.74 -4.71 -7.04
N ASN A 127 -13.83 -5.97 -7.48
CA ASN A 127 -12.68 -6.84 -7.75
C ASN A 127 -11.66 -6.92 -6.59
N LEU A 128 -12.12 -7.36 -5.42
CA LEU A 128 -11.26 -7.62 -4.26
C LEU A 128 -10.48 -8.93 -4.37
N GLU A 129 -10.92 -9.83 -5.24
CA GLU A 129 -10.33 -11.16 -5.44
C GLU A 129 -9.15 -11.16 -6.42
N ILE A 130 -8.67 -9.99 -6.86
CA ILE A 130 -7.53 -9.87 -7.77
C ILE A 130 -6.24 -10.47 -7.20
N HIS A 131 -6.15 -10.61 -5.87
CA HIS A 131 -5.03 -11.27 -5.18
C HIS A 131 -5.21 -12.78 -5.03
N SER A 132 -6.32 -13.35 -5.51
CA SER A 132 -6.54 -14.80 -5.51
C SER A 132 -5.51 -15.50 -6.38
N GLU A 133 -5.25 -16.77 -6.06
CA GLU A 133 -4.08 -17.48 -6.59
C GLU A 133 -4.07 -17.54 -8.11
N ASN A 134 -5.21 -17.81 -8.74
CA ASN A 134 -5.31 -18.08 -10.18
C ASN A 134 -5.70 -16.84 -11.02
N THR A 135 -5.09 -15.69 -10.78
CA THR A 135 -5.33 -14.49 -11.61
C THR A 135 -4.07 -14.01 -12.32
N ILE A 136 -4.25 -13.46 -13.53
CA ILE A 136 -3.18 -12.75 -14.24
C ILE A 136 -2.64 -11.57 -13.43
N TYR A 137 -3.50 -10.94 -12.61
CA TYR A 137 -3.12 -9.83 -11.74
C TYR A 137 -2.16 -10.25 -10.63
N LYS A 138 -2.32 -11.46 -10.08
CA LYS A 138 -1.36 -12.02 -9.12
C LYS A 138 -0.05 -12.37 -9.82
N ALA A 139 -0.10 -12.91 -11.04
CA ALA A 139 1.11 -13.17 -11.83
C ALA A 139 1.91 -11.87 -12.05
N ILE A 140 1.25 -10.79 -12.49
CA ILE A 140 1.87 -9.45 -12.60
C ILE A 140 2.39 -8.97 -11.24
N MET A 141 1.59 -9.07 -10.18
CA MET A 141 1.97 -8.60 -8.85
C MET A 141 3.28 -9.20 -8.35
N TYR A 142 3.56 -10.46 -8.65
CA TYR A 142 4.78 -11.15 -8.22
C TYR A 142 5.83 -11.28 -9.33
N ASN A 143 5.59 -10.67 -10.50
CA ASN A 143 6.42 -10.81 -11.69
C ASN A 143 6.66 -12.30 -12.06
N ASP A 144 5.62 -13.12 -11.93
CA ASP A 144 5.63 -14.55 -12.22
C ASP A 144 5.45 -14.79 -13.72
N LEU A 145 6.59 -14.85 -14.43
CA LEU A 145 6.63 -14.96 -15.89
C LEU A 145 5.99 -16.25 -16.40
N GLU A 146 6.28 -17.39 -15.77
CA GLU A 146 5.77 -18.70 -16.22
C GLU A 146 4.25 -18.72 -16.19
N ARG A 147 3.67 -18.28 -15.07
CA ARG A 147 2.23 -18.19 -14.92
C ARG A 147 1.61 -17.15 -15.85
N PHE A 148 2.29 -16.02 -16.05
CA PHE A 148 1.84 -14.99 -16.97
C PHE A 148 1.73 -15.54 -18.40
N ILE A 149 2.73 -16.30 -18.87
CA ILE A 149 2.72 -16.91 -20.20
C ILE A 149 1.52 -17.84 -20.37
N GLN A 150 1.21 -18.68 -19.37
CA GLN A 150 0.02 -19.55 -19.40
C GLN A 150 -1.27 -18.76 -19.61
N PHE A 151 -1.40 -17.57 -19.02
CA PHE A 151 -2.54 -16.69 -19.28
C PHE A 151 -2.53 -16.11 -20.69
N THR A 152 -1.37 -15.78 -21.25
CA THR A 152 -1.27 -15.21 -22.61
C THR A 152 -1.55 -16.22 -23.71
N GLU A 153 -1.28 -17.51 -23.48
CA GLU A 153 -1.53 -18.60 -24.43
C GLU A 153 -3.00 -19.05 -24.46
N SER A 154 -3.80 -18.64 -23.47
CA SER A 154 -5.21 -18.97 -23.37
C SER A 154 -6.06 -18.22 -24.39
N GLU A 155 -7.00 -18.91 -25.05
CA GLU A 155 -7.89 -18.32 -26.07
C GLU A 155 -8.74 -17.13 -25.57
N ILE A 156 -9.03 -17.09 -24.26
CA ILE A 156 -9.80 -16.01 -23.63
C ILE A 156 -8.94 -14.80 -23.21
N PHE A 157 -7.63 -14.81 -23.49
CA PHE A 157 -6.74 -13.72 -23.14
C PHE A 157 -7.07 -12.44 -23.92
N ASN A 158 -7.19 -11.32 -23.20
CA ASN A 158 -7.33 -10.00 -23.78
C ASN A 158 -6.21 -9.08 -23.31
N LYS A 159 -5.27 -8.77 -24.20
CA LYS A 159 -4.15 -7.85 -23.96
C LYS A 159 -4.61 -6.43 -23.60
N TYR A 160 -5.77 -6.00 -24.09
CA TYR A 160 -6.33 -4.65 -23.87
C TYR A 160 -7.36 -4.61 -22.74
N GLN A 161 -7.38 -5.62 -21.86
CA GLN A 161 -8.26 -5.61 -20.70
C GLN A 161 -7.86 -4.52 -19.70
N TYR A 162 -8.86 -3.96 -19.03
CA TYR A 162 -8.71 -2.98 -17.97
C TYR A 162 -9.23 -3.54 -16.65
N LEU A 163 -8.47 -3.34 -15.58
CA LEU A 163 -8.87 -3.67 -14.22
C LEU A 163 -9.41 -2.43 -13.51
N LYS A 164 -10.67 -2.46 -13.12
CA LYS A 164 -11.21 -1.57 -12.08
C LYS A 164 -11.22 -2.33 -10.77
N SER A 165 -10.49 -1.84 -9.77
CA SER A 165 -10.48 -2.48 -8.46
C SER A 165 -10.32 -1.44 -7.36
N SER A 166 -11.08 -1.61 -6.28
CA SER A 166 -11.00 -0.73 -5.11
C SER A 166 -9.67 -0.87 -4.35
N LEU A 167 -8.83 -1.86 -4.67
CA LEU A 167 -7.51 -2.08 -4.05
C LEU A 167 -6.40 -1.16 -4.60
N TYR A 168 -6.68 -0.45 -5.70
CA TYR A 168 -5.81 0.58 -6.24
C TYR A 168 -6.46 1.96 -6.05
N GLN A 169 -5.73 3.03 -6.38
CA GLN A 169 -6.33 4.35 -6.43
C GLN A 169 -7.46 4.40 -7.47
N ALA A 170 -8.42 5.31 -7.24
CA ALA A 170 -9.54 5.48 -8.16
C ALA A 170 -9.04 5.93 -9.55
N SER A 171 -9.39 5.16 -10.58
CA SER A 171 -9.15 5.46 -11.99
C SER A 171 -10.48 5.42 -12.74
N SER A 172 -10.75 6.46 -13.55
CA SER A 172 -11.97 6.53 -14.37
C SER A 172 -12.04 5.41 -15.41
N HIS A 173 -10.89 5.01 -15.94
CA HIS A 173 -10.78 4.01 -17.02
C HIS A 173 -10.29 2.64 -16.52
N GLY A 174 -9.87 2.54 -15.24
CA GLY A 174 -9.18 1.36 -14.72
C GLY A 174 -7.69 1.36 -15.05
N TYR A 175 -7.04 0.22 -14.83
CA TYR A 175 -5.62 0.00 -15.08
C TYR A 175 -5.45 -1.05 -16.16
N SER A 176 -4.68 -0.74 -17.21
CA SER A 176 -4.29 -1.74 -18.20
C SER A 176 -3.29 -2.74 -17.61
N LEU A 177 -3.03 -3.85 -18.31
CA LEU A 177 -1.96 -4.78 -17.92
C LEU A 177 -0.60 -4.08 -17.83
N LEU A 178 -0.32 -3.13 -18.72
CA LEU A 178 0.91 -2.36 -18.71
C LEU A 178 1.02 -1.47 -17.47
N ASP A 179 -0.06 -0.78 -17.09
CA ASP A 179 -0.10 0.05 -15.89
C ASP A 179 0.15 -0.79 -14.63
N LEU A 180 -0.44 -1.99 -14.58
CA LEU A 180 -0.24 -2.92 -13.47
C LEU A 180 1.21 -3.42 -13.42
N CYS A 181 1.82 -3.73 -14.56
CA CYS A 181 3.24 -4.10 -14.60
C CYS A 181 4.13 -2.95 -14.08
N CYS A 182 3.87 -1.70 -14.48
CA CYS A 182 4.58 -0.53 -13.98
C CYS A 182 4.40 -0.34 -12.46
N TYR A 183 3.16 -0.43 -11.98
CA TYR A 183 2.83 -0.29 -10.56
C TYR A 183 3.57 -1.32 -9.70
N HIS A 184 3.63 -2.58 -10.17
CA HIS A 184 4.24 -3.68 -9.42
C HIS A 184 5.73 -3.87 -9.70
N GLY A 185 6.31 -3.14 -10.66
CA GLY A 185 7.69 -3.36 -11.10
C GLY A 185 7.89 -4.74 -11.74
N ALA A 186 6.89 -5.24 -12.47
CA ALA A 186 6.90 -6.57 -13.09
C ALA A 186 7.56 -6.53 -14.47
N VAL A 187 8.90 -6.46 -14.48
CA VAL A 187 9.70 -6.25 -15.70
C VAL A 187 9.49 -7.37 -16.73
N ASP A 188 9.43 -8.62 -16.28
CA ASP A 188 9.32 -9.76 -17.20
C ASP A 188 7.93 -9.80 -17.84
N CYS A 189 6.88 -9.59 -17.04
CA CYS A 189 5.51 -9.48 -17.55
C CYS A 189 5.36 -8.26 -18.48
N PHE A 190 5.99 -7.13 -18.14
CA PHE A 190 5.98 -5.91 -18.94
C PHE A 190 6.51 -6.15 -20.36
N ILE A 191 7.64 -6.86 -20.48
CA ILE A 191 8.26 -7.16 -21.78
C ILE A 191 7.31 -7.95 -22.67
N ILE A 192 6.61 -8.95 -22.13
CA ILE A 192 5.62 -9.74 -22.89
C ILE A 192 4.44 -8.88 -23.33
N VAL A 193 3.99 -7.92 -22.52
CA VAL A 193 2.86 -7.04 -22.87
C VAL A 193 3.23 -6.04 -23.98
N ILE A 194 4.47 -5.61 -24.14
CA ILE A 194 4.81 -4.63 -25.18
C ILE A 194 5.10 -5.26 -26.55
N ILE A 195 5.46 -6.54 -26.58
CA ILE A 195 5.69 -7.33 -27.81
C ILE A 195 4.33 -7.77 -28.39
#